data_AF-A0A1F6PI80-F1
#
_entry.id   AF-A0A1F6PI80-F1
#
_cell.length_a   1.000
_cell.length_b   1.000
_cell.length_c   1.000
_cell.angle_alpha   90.00
_cell.angle_beta   90.00
_cell.angle_gamma   90.00
#
_symmetry.space_group_name_H-M   'P 1'
#
loop_
_entity.id
_entity.type
_entity.pdbx_description
1 polymer ?
#
loop_
_entity_poly.entity_id
_entity_poly.type
_entity_poly.pdbx_seq_one_letter_code
_entity_poly.pdbx_strand_id
1 'polypeptide(L)'
;MGFEIFQNSNNIKNNPMNNQGKTTPVAQNIQQNSVFEKKPPKIAVIDNYGDKSLNIDPYDDIPDISHGEAVESYIKAQCSGAIIEKKGDFTPATEKENRRGASPTIALKEVSDSINKGERYDAVNFSVEAPAKIEDLAKATGFPLTRENLAQYADKIRNLFKSDNSQENKEFKEQFESIEKITEKGVPFYVAAGNSGNNQVNLYSFAKGVKIVGALDKNEKNKAEYSADNSMVNRWEKGDYPINKVKDINGNLTGYDINGDNKSDVLAKNTSGKQKSIFDSGSPNSMNGTSFSTPAALGKDLRAKFGNVCGQ
;
A
#
# COMPACT_ATOMS: atom_id res chain seq x y z
N MET A 1 16.15 -15.31 -48.57
CA MET A 1 15.54 -14.04 -48.13
C MET A 1 16.61 -13.25 -47.39
N GLY A 2 17.40 -12.47 -48.14
CA GLY A 2 18.48 -11.64 -47.61
C GLY A 2 18.06 -10.18 -47.65
N PHE A 3 18.33 -9.44 -46.57
CA PHE A 3 18.08 -8.01 -46.47
C PHE A 3 19.40 -7.26 -46.66
N GLU A 4 19.44 -6.38 -47.66
CA GLU A 4 20.51 -5.43 -47.91
C GLU A 4 20.37 -4.20 -47.00
N ILE A 5 21.51 -3.71 -46.52
CA ILE A 5 21.67 -2.50 -45.72
C ILE A 5 22.16 -1.39 -46.65
N PHE A 6 21.40 -0.30 -46.80
CA PHE A 6 21.86 0.91 -47.48
C PHE A 6 22.55 1.85 -46.47
N GLN A 7 23.84 2.11 -46.69
CA GLN A 7 24.55 3.24 -46.10
C GLN A 7 24.39 4.46 -47.01
N ASN A 8 24.00 5.60 -46.44
CA ASN A 8 23.96 6.87 -47.15
C ASN A 8 24.85 7.88 -46.41
N SER A 9 26.00 8.20 -47.02
CA SER A 9 26.99 9.14 -46.50
C SER A 9 26.86 10.48 -47.23
N ASN A 10 26.31 11.48 -46.55
CA ASN A 10 26.30 12.86 -47.05
C ASN A 10 27.44 13.67 -46.43
N ASN A 11 28.41 14.02 -47.28
CA ASN A 11 29.46 15.00 -47.05
C ASN A 11 28.86 16.40 -46.89
N ILE A 12 29.03 17.01 -45.71
CA ILE A 12 28.75 18.44 -45.50
C ILE A 12 30.07 19.18 -45.33
N LYS A 13 30.33 20.11 -46.25
CA LYS A 13 31.46 21.05 -46.21
C LYS A 13 31.20 22.13 -45.14
N ASN A 14 32.12 22.28 -44.21
CA ASN A 14 32.12 23.37 -43.23
C ASN A 14 32.73 24.64 -43.85
N ASN A 15 31.96 25.72 -43.91
CA ASN A 15 32.46 27.09 -44.08
C ASN A 15 32.50 27.77 -42.70
N PRO A 16 33.58 28.48 -42.33
CA PRO A 16 33.61 29.26 -41.10
C PRO A 16 32.92 30.61 -41.34
N MET A 17 31.73 30.79 -40.78
CA MET A 17 31.11 32.11 -40.65
C MET A 17 31.56 32.76 -39.34
N ASN A 18 32.34 33.83 -39.48
CA ASN A 18 32.61 34.80 -38.43
C ASN A 18 31.33 35.62 -38.19
N ASN A 19 30.71 35.46 -37.02
CA ASN A 19 29.61 36.32 -36.58
C ASN A 19 29.92 36.89 -35.19
N GLN A 20 30.44 38.12 -35.18
CA GLN A 20 30.42 39.00 -34.01
C GLN A 20 28.99 39.52 -33.83
N GLY A 21 28.18 38.76 -33.10
CA GLY A 21 26.80 39.11 -32.73
C GLY A 21 26.71 39.46 -31.25
N LYS A 22 26.24 40.68 -30.96
CA LYS A 22 25.91 41.22 -29.63
C LYS A 22 25.24 40.19 -28.72
N THR A 23 25.71 40.07 -27.48
CA THR A 23 25.05 39.33 -26.40
C THR A 23 23.73 40.01 -26.03
N THR A 24 22.64 39.52 -26.57
CA THR A 24 21.29 39.81 -26.08
C THR A 24 21.14 39.19 -24.68
N PRO A 25 20.62 39.90 -23.67
CA PRO A 25 20.35 39.31 -22.37
C PRO A 25 19.39 38.14 -22.57
N VAL A 26 19.80 36.94 -22.16
CA VAL A 26 18.91 35.78 -22.09
C VAL A 26 17.84 36.14 -21.07
N ALA A 27 16.63 36.44 -21.55
CA ALA A 27 15.47 36.58 -20.69
C ALA A 27 15.33 35.26 -19.92
N GLN A 28 15.68 35.30 -18.63
CA GLN A 28 15.40 34.20 -17.73
C GLN A 28 13.89 34.02 -17.75
N ASN A 29 13.46 32.98 -18.45
CA ASN A 29 12.09 32.51 -18.44
C ASN A 29 11.88 31.91 -17.05
N ILE A 30 11.69 32.78 -16.06
CA ILE A 30 11.20 32.42 -14.75
C ILE A 30 9.80 31.90 -15.04
N GLN A 31 9.70 30.59 -15.29
CA GLN A 31 8.44 29.89 -15.13
C GLN A 31 8.00 30.24 -13.72
N GLN A 32 7.05 31.17 -13.63
CA GLN A 32 6.22 31.34 -12.46
C GLN A 32 5.50 30.01 -12.31
N ASN A 33 6.18 29.07 -11.65
CA ASN A 33 5.56 27.91 -11.03
C ASN A 33 4.58 28.53 -10.05
N SER A 34 3.35 28.75 -10.53
CA SER A 34 2.24 29.18 -9.72
C SER A 34 2.26 28.28 -8.49
N VAL A 35 2.56 28.89 -7.35
CA VAL A 35 2.60 28.24 -6.04
C VAL A 35 1.15 27.94 -5.66
N PHE A 36 0.48 27.09 -6.44
CA PHE A 36 -0.76 26.49 -6.01
C PHE A 36 -0.37 25.56 -4.89
N GLU A 37 -0.62 26.02 -3.67
CA GLU A 37 -0.41 25.25 -2.46
C GLU A 37 -1.10 23.90 -2.64
N LYS A 38 -0.30 22.85 -2.79
CA LYS A 38 -0.82 21.51 -3.03
C LYS A 38 -1.57 21.11 -1.77
N LYS A 39 -2.88 20.88 -1.90
CA LYS A 39 -3.69 20.38 -0.78
C LYS A 39 -3.10 19.05 -0.28
N PRO A 40 -3.06 18.82 1.05
CA PRO A 40 -2.60 17.56 1.60
C PRO A 40 -3.40 16.37 1.05
N PRO A 41 -2.75 15.25 0.69
CA PRO A 41 -3.46 14.11 0.10
C PRO A 41 -4.43 13.51 1.10
N LYS A 42 -5.65 13.18 0.66
CA LYS A 42 -6.65 12.50 1.50
C LYS A 42 -6.71 11.01 1.17
N ILE A 43 -6.50 10.16 2.17
CA ILE A 43 -6.36 8.71 2.01
C ILE A 43 -7.43 8.00 2.83
N ALA A 44 -8.18 7.09 2.21
CA ALA A 44 -8.99 6.13 2.98
C ALA A 44 -8.12 4.94 3.34
N VAL A 45 -8.08 4.58 4.62
CA VAL A 45 -7.38 3.37 5.10
C VAL A 45 -8.44 2.43 5.62
N ILE A 46 -8.64 1.32 4.89
CA ILE A 46 -9.62 0.29 5.23
C ILE A 46 -8.90 -0.86 5.92
N ASP A 47 -9.10 -0.98 7.24
CA ASP A 47 -8.34 -1.90 8.09
C ASP A 47 -9.09 -2.21 9.42
N ASN A 48 -8.55 -3.12 10.23
CA ASN A 48 -9.01 -3.42 11.58
C ASN A 48 -8.48 -2.41 12.60
N TYR A 49 -9.39 -1.62 13.17
CA TYR A 49 -9.11 -0.64 14.22
C TYR A 49 -9.61 -1.05 15.61
N GLY A 50 -10.35 -2.16 15.74
CA GLY A 50 -11.06 -2.50 16.97
C GLY A 50 -10.18 -3.12 18.06
N ASP A 51 -9.27 -4.01 17.65
CA ASP A 51 -8.42 -4.75 18.59
C ASP A 51 -6.96 -4.37 18.44
N LYS A 52 -6.32 -4.10 19.58
CA LYS A 52 -4.87 -4.05 19.65
C LYS A 52 -4.33 -5.46 19.46
N SER A 53 -3.52 -5.65 18.42
CA SER A 53 -2.98 -6.95 18.04
C SER A 53 -1.47 -6.93 17.79
N LEU A 54 -0.86 -5.74 17.74
CA LEU A 54 0.55 -5.59 17.46
C LEU A 54 1.30 -5.16 18.70
N ASN A 55 2.30 -5.95 19.06
CA ASN A 55 3.26 -5.63 20.11
C ASN A 55 4.41 -4.80 19.50
N ILE A 56 4.44 -3.50 19.80
CA ILE A 56 5.48 -2.57 19.40
C ILE A 56 6.57 -2.51 20.47
N ASP A 57 6.20 -2.67 21.75
CA ASP A 57 7.13 -2.74 22.87
C ASP A 57 7.57 -4.19 23.15
N PRO A 58 8.74 -4.63 22.65
CA PRO A 58 9.16 -6.04 22.69
C PRO A 58 9.34 -6.64 24.10
N TYR A 59 9.11 -5.88 25.17
CA TYR A 59 9.43 -6.27 26.55
C TYR A 59 8.27 -6.80 27.37
N ASP A 60 7.01 -6.68 26.93
CA ASP A 60 5.89 -7.10 27.78
C ASP A 60 4.75 -7.90 27.15
N ASP A 61 4.87 -8.36 25.90
CA ASP A 61 3.86 -9.18 25.21
C ASP A 61 2.44 -8.56 25.23
N ILE A 62 2.32 -7.26 25.52
CA ILE A 62 1.06 -6.53 25.53
C ILE A 62 0.88 -5.90 24.15
N PRO A 63 -0.23 -6.18 23.44
CA PRO A 63 -0.54 -5.47 22.21
C PRO A 63 -0.72 -3.97 22.47
N ASP A 64 0.03 -3.15 21.76
CA ASP A 64 0.09 -1.70 21.93
C ASP A 64 -0.87 -0.95 21.03
N ILE A 65 -1.00 -1.41 19.78
CA ILE A 65 -1.77 -0.75 18.73
C ILE A 65 -2.52 -1.77 17.88
N SER A 66 -3.58 -1.31 17.21
CA SER A 66 -4.28 -2.11 16.22
C SER A 66 -3.46 -2.26 14.94
N HIS A 67 -3.81 -3.25 14.11
CA HIS A 67 -3.22 -3.39 12.78
C HIS A 67 -3.43 -2.14 11.92
N GLY A 68 -4.64 -1.59 11.90
CA GLY A 68 -4.95 -0.34 11.18
C GLY A 68 -4.20 0.89 11.69
N GLU A 69 -3.94 0.99 13.00
CA GLU A 69 -3.13 2.07 13.57
C GLU A 69 -1.65 1.98 13.13
N ALA A 70 -1.11 0.77 13.03
CA ALA A 70 0.24 0.57 12.49
C ALA A 70 0.31 0.95 11.01
N VAL A 71 -0.65 0.51 10.19
CA VAL A 71 -0.72 0.87 8.76
C VAL A 71 -0.86 2.39 8.56
N GLU A 72 -1.71 3.05 9.36
CA GLU A 72 -1.82 4.52 9.37
C GLU A 72 -0.49 5.18 9.67
N SER A 73 0.19 4.73 10.73
CA SER A 73 1.48 5.26 11.16
C SER A 73 2.51 5.15 10.05
N TYR A 74 2.56 4.02 9.34
CA TYR A 74 3.40 3.85 8.15
C TYR A 74 3.08 4.85 7.03
N ILE A 75 1.80 5.02 6.67
CA ILE A 75 1.43 5.98 5.61
C ILE A 75 1.86 7.39 6.00
N LYS A 76 1.65 7.77 7.27
CA LYS A 76 2.08 9.06 7.82
C LYS A 76 3.59 9.22 7.80
N ALA A 77 4.33 8.18 8.11
CA ALA A 77 5.78 8.22 8.06
C ALA A 77 6.29 8.41 6.62
N GLN A 78 5.61 7.82 5.64
CA GLN A 78 5.92 8.00 4.22
C GLN A 78 5.42 9.34 3.64
N CYS A 79 4.37 9.91 4.22
CA CYS A 79 3.76 11.18 3.81
C CYS A 79 3.11 11.89 5.01
N SER A 80 3.89 12.69 5.73
CA SER A 80 3.48 13.31 7.01
C SER A 80 2.24 14.20 6.89
N GLY A 81 2.11 14.91 5.75
CA GLY A 81 0.96 15.74 5.43
C GLY A 81 -0.33 14.98 5.07
N ALA A 82 -0.31 13.66 4.85
CA ALA A 82 -1.50 12.92 4.42
C ALA A 82 -2.64 13.03 5.45
N ILE A 83 -3.85 13.36 5.00
CA ILE A 83 -5.06 13.30 5.81
C ILE A 83 -5.60 11.88 5.73
N ILE A 84 -5.57 11.15 6.84
CA ILE A 84 -6.03 9.77 6.91
C ILE A 84 -7.49 9.74 7.37
N GLU A 85 -8.34 9.06 6.61
CA GLU A 85 -9.68 8.69 7.02
C GLU A 85 -9.72 7.19 7.31
N LYS A 86 -9.91 6.85 8.57
CA LYS A 86 -10.03 5.47 9.05
C LYS A 86 -11.37 4.91 8.62
N LYS A 87 -11.35 3.75 8.00
CA LYS A 87 -12.54 3.01 7.56
C LYS A 87 -12.41 1.57 8.02
N GLY A 88 -13.52 1.01 8.47
CA GLY A 88 -13.54 -0.32 9.06
C GLY A 88 -13.34 -0.31 10.58
N ASP A 89 -13.75 -1.42 11.16
CA ASP A 89 -13.52 -1.85 12.53
C ASP A 89 -14.04 -3.30 12.52
N PHE A 90 -13.17 -4.24 12.16
CA PHE A 90 -13.57 -5.62 11.89
C PHE A 90 -13.61 -6.48 13.16
N THR A 91 -13.68 -5.85 14.35
CA THR A 91 -13.87 -6.59 15.60
C THR A 91 -15.06 -7.53 15.43
N PRO A 92 -14.87 -8.85 15.67
CA PRO A 92 -16.00 -9.77 15.74
C PRO A 92 -16.97 -9.19 16.77
N ALA A 93 -18.25 -9.08 16.41
CA ALA A 93 -19.28 -8.65 17.35
C ALA A 93 -19.27 -9.65 18.51
N THR A 94 -18.57 -9.32 19.60
CA THR A 94 -18.75 -10.04 20.85
C THR A 94 -20.22 -9.87 21.25
N GLU A 95 -20.82 -10.89 21.85
CA GLU A 95 -22.27 -11.05 22.08
C GLU A 95 -22.96 -9.92 22.88
N LYS A 96 -22.25 -8.84 23.23
CA LYS A 96 -22.81 -7.68 23.91
C LYS A 96 -22.79 -6.46 23.00
N GLU A 97 -23.98 -6.21 22.46
CA GLU A 97 -24.42 -5.06 21.68
C GLU A 97 -24.22 -5.17 20.16
N ASN A 98 -25.33 -4.98 19.45
CA ASN A 98 -25.56 -4.97 17.99
C ASN A 98 -24.69 -3.99 17.17
N ARG A 99 -23.50 -3.61 17.64
CA ARG A 99 -22.50 -2.96 16.81
C ARG A 99 -21.89 -4.04 15.93
N ARG A 100 -22.51 -4.29 14.78
CA ARG A 100 -21.84 -4.94 13.65
C ARG A 100 -20.50 -4.21 13.49
N GLY A 101 -19.39 -4.86 13.84
CA GLY A 101 -18.08 -4.43 13.37
C GLY A 101 -18.21 -4.15 11.87
N ALA A 102 -17.76 -2.98 11.42
CA ALA A 102 -18.01 -2.54 10.06
C ALA A 102 -17.31 -3.52 9.12
N SER A 103 -18.05 -4.42 8.47
CA SER A 103 -17.48 -5.40 7.54
C SER A 103 -16.71 -4.69 6.41
N PRO A 104 -15.74 -5.35 5.74
CA PRO A 104 -15.05 -4.76 4.61
C PRO A 104 -16.03 -4.20 3.55
N THR A 105 -17.18 -4.86 3.39
CA THR A 105 -18.28 -4.41 2.52
C THR A 105 -18.81 -3.03 2.91
N ILE A 106 -19.10 -2.78 4.19
CA ILE A 106 -19.61 -1.48 4.67
C ILE A 106 -18.56 -0.39 4.44
N ALA A 107 -17.32 -0.64 4.85
CA ALA A 107 -16.21 0.33 4.68
C ALA A 107 -15.97 0.68 3.21
N LEU A 108 -15.94 -0.32 2.32
CA LEU A 108 -15.78 -0.10 0.88
C LEU A 108 -16.94 0.68 0.28
N LYS A 109 -18.18 0.34 0.67
CA LYS A 109 -19.37 1.03 0.19
C LYS A 109 -19.39 2.49 0.63
N GLU A 110 -19.03 2.79 1.88
CA GLU A 110 -18.93 4.16 2.36
C GLU A 110 -17.94 5.00 1.54
N VAL A 111 -16.73 4.48 1.31
CA VAL A 111 -15.71 5.18 0.51
C VAL A 111 -16.18 5.39 -0.93
N SER A 112 -16.73 4.35 -1.56
CA SER A 112 -17.31 4.43 -2.91
C SER A 112 -18.44 5.46 -2.98
N ASP A 113 -19.37 5.46 -2.03
CA ASP A 113 -20.51 6.39 -1.99
C ASP A 113 -20.05 7.83 -1.75
N SER A 114 -19.07 8.05 -0.89
CA SER A 114 -18.44 9.36 -0.67
C SER A 114 -17.80 9.90 -1.96
N ILE A 115 -17.01 9.08 -2.66
CA ILE A 115 -16.40 9.47 -3.95
C ILE A 115 -17.47 9.82 -4.99
N ASN A 116 -18.55 9.02 -5.07
CA ASN A 116 -19.66 9.30 -5.98
C ASN A 116 -20.41 10.60 -5.66
N LYS A 117 -20.42 11.02 -4.40
CA LYS A 117 -20.96 12.33 -3.96
C LYS A 117 -20.00 13.49 -4.19
N GLY A 118 -18.82 13.25 -4.77
CA GLY A 118 -17.83 14.27 -5.11
C GLY A 118 -16.78 14.49 -4.01
N GLU A 119 -16.74 13.64 -2.97
CA GLU A 119 -15.67 13.69 -1.98
C GLU A 119 -14.33 13.27 -2.60
N ARG A 120 -13.28 14.05 -2.32
CA ARG A 120 -11.94 13.79 -2.86
C ARG A 120 -11.21 12.76 -2.01
N TYR A 121 -10.81 11.66 -2.65
CA TYR A 121 -9.73 10.80 -2.16
C TYR A 121 -8.61 10.73 -3.19
N ASP A 122 -7.38 10.78 -2.72
CA ASP A 122 -6.18 10.70 -3.55
C ASP A 122 -5.66 9.26 -3.68
N ALA A 123 -6.04 8.39 -2.75
CA ALA A 123 -5.85 6.94 -2.82
C ALA A 123 -6.70 6.21 -1.75
N VAL A 124 -6.79 4.89 -1.90
CA VAL A 124 -7.30 3.96 -0.88
C VAL A 124 -6.22 2.91 -0.57
N ASN A 125 -5.92 2.71 0.71
CA ASN A 125 -5.10 1.60 1.20
C ASN A 125 -6.02 0.53 1.80
N PHE A 126 -5.92 -0.70 1.32
CA PHE A 126 -6.71 -1.84 1.78
C PHE A 126 -5.77 -2.99 2.18
N SER A 127 -5.47 -3.07 3.47
CA SER A 127 -4.52 -4.05 4.03
C SER A 127 -5.24 -5.26 4.65
N VAL A 128 -6.44 -5.57 4.17
CA VAL A 128 -7.25 -6.73 4.60
C VAL A 128 -7.07 -7.88 3.63
N GLU A 129 -7.01 -9.10 4.16
CA GLU A 129 -6.92 -10.32 3.37
C GLU A 129 -8.19 -11.17 3.41
N ALA A 130 -8.51 -11.76 2.27
CA ALA A 130 -9.41 -12.89 2.13
C ALA A 130 -8.63 -13.99 1.40
N PRO A 131 -7.79 -14.76 2.12
CA PRO A 131 -6.86 -15.69 1.49
C PRO A 131 -7.58 -16.92 0.94
N ALA A 132 -7.22 -17.33 -0.27
CA ALA A 132 -7.63 -18.59 -0.87
C ALA A 132 -6.41 -19.33 -1.42
N LYS A 133 -6.32 -20.64 -1.17
CA LYS A 133 -5.34 -21.49 -1.84
C LYS A 133 -5.69 -21.60 -3.32
N ILE A 134 -4.67 -21.46 -4.18
CA ILE A 134 -4.86 -21.54 -5.63
C ILE A 134 -5.42 -22.90 -6.04
N GLU A 135 -4.99 -23.98 -5.37
CA GLU A 135 -5.51 -25.34 -5.62
C GLU A 135 -7.00 -25.47 -5.28
N ASP A 136 -7.43 -24.93 -4.15
CA ASP A 136 -8.84 -24.99 -3.74
C ASP A 136 -9.70 -24.13 -4.67
N LEU A 137 -9.20 -22.98 -5.10
CA LEU A 137 -9.84 -22.14 -6.11
C LEU A 137 -9.90 -22.85 -7.48
N ALA A 138 -8.87 -23.61 -7.86
CA ALA A 138 -8.86 -24.41 -9.08
C ALA A 138 -9.96 -25.49 -9.04
N LYS A 139 -10.07 -26.21 -7.92
CA LYS A 139 -11.12 -27.21 -7.69
C LYS A 139 -12.51 -26.59 -7.74
N ALA A 140 -12.71 -25.46 -7.07
CA ALA A 140 -14.00 -24.78 -6.98
C ALA A 140 -14.45 -24.19 -8.33
N THR A 141 -13.51 -23.66 -9.13
CA THR A 141 -13.83 -23.02 -10.42
C THR A 141 -13.78 -23.98 -11.62
N GLY A 142 -13.12 -25.14 -11.48
CA GLY A 142 -12.83 -26.05 -12.58
C GLY A 142 -11.78 -25.53 -13.57
N PHE A 143 -11.12 -24.40 -13.27
CA PHE A 143 -10.06 -23.85 -14.10
C PHE A 143 -8.70 -24.46 -13.72
N PRO A 144 -7.77 -24.61 -14.69
CA PRO A 144 -6.44 -25.15 -14.43
C PRO A 144 -5.52 -24.06 -13.82
N LEU A 145 -5.87 -23.55 -12.65
CA LEU A 145 -5.17 -22.43 -12.03
C LEU A 145 -3.80 -22.86 -11.48
N THR A 146 -2.80 -22.06 -11.79
CA THR A 146 -1.45 -22.12 -11.22
C THR A 146 -1.05 -20.72 -10.76
N ARG A 147 0.06 -20.60 -10.04
CA ARG A 147 0.63 -19.31 -9.66
C ARG A 147 0.89 -18.44 -10.89
N GLU A 148 1.41 -19.04 -11.95
CA GLU A 148 1.89 -18.37 -13.17
C GLU A 148 0.75 -17.92 -14.09
N ASN A 149 -0.40 -18.59 -14.06
CA ASN A 149 -1.51 -18.30 -14.99
C ASN A 149 -2.74 -17.65 -14.35
N LEU A 150 -2.80 -17.52 -13.01
CA LEU A 150 -3.96 -16.98 -12.28
C LEU A 150 -4.52 -15.68 -12.87
N ALA A 151 -3.65 -14.75 -13.27
CA ALA A 151 -4.03 -13.49 -13.91
C ALA A 151 -4.83 -13.64 -15.21
N GLN A 152 -4.60 -14.71 -15.97
CA GLN A 152 -5.31 -15.00 -17.22
C GLN A 152 -6.78 -15.40 -16.97
N TYR A 153 -7.09 -15.88 -15.75
CA TYR A 153 -8.43 -16.32 -15.34
C TYR A 153 -9.13 -15.29 -14.44
N ALA A 154 -8.48 -14.18 -14.10
CA ALA A 154 -8.99 -13.21 -13.13
C ALA A 154 -10.42 -12.75 -13.43
N ASP A 155 -10.71 -12.38 -14.68
CA ASP A 155 -12.05 -11.95 -15.08
C ASP A 155 -13.10 -13.05 -15.02
N LYS A 156 -12.71 -14.30 -15.33
CA LYS A 156 -13.62 -15.45 -15.26
C LYS A 156 -13.96 -15.78 -13.81
N ILE A 157 -12.95 -15.84 -12.94
CA ILE A 157 -13.11 -16.09 -11.51
C ILE A 157 -13.98 -14.99 -10.88
N ARG A 158 -13.65 -13.72 -11.15
CA ARG A 158 -14.44 -12.56 -10.71
C ARG A 158 -15.90 -12.68 -11.13
N ASN A 159 -16.17 -13.03 -12.39
CA ASN A 159 -17.55 -13.18 -12.88
C ASN A 159 -18.29 -14.35 -12.21
N LEU A 160 -17.60 -15.44 -11.85
CA LEU A 160 -18.21 -16.53 -11.08
C LEU A 160 -18.71 -16.03 -9.73
N PHE A 161 -17.86 -15.32 -8.95
CA PHE A 161 -18.26 -14.68 -7.69
C PHE A 161 -19.45 -13.73 -7.86
N LYS A 162 -19.55 -13.01 -8.98
CA LYS A 162 -20.69 -12.09 -9.23
C LYS A 162 -21.99 -12.80 -9.64
N SER A 163 -21.90 -14.03 -10.13
CA SER A 163 -23.04 -14.79 -10.68
C SER A 163 -23.66 -15.78 -9.68
N ASP A 164 -22.88 -16.25 -8.71
CA ASP A 164 -23.38 -17.13 -7.66
C ASP A 164 -24.15 -16.33 -6.60
N ASN A 165 -25.31 -16.84 -6.21
CA ASN A 165 -26.21 -16.21 -5.24
C ASN A 165 -26.01 -16.70 -3.80
N SER A 166 -24.97 -17.49 -3.53
CA SER A 166 -24.55 -17.82 -2.17
C SER A 166 -24.26 -16.53 -1.38
N GLN A 167 -24.49 -16.57 -0.06
CA GLN A 167 -24.35 -15.37 0.78
C GLN A 167 -22.92 -14.82 0.77
N GLU A 168 -21.92 -15.70 0.82
CA GLU A 168 -20.51 -15.33 0.72
C GLU A 168 -20.18 -14.64 -0.61
N ASN A 169 -20.68 -15.17 -1.72
CA ASN A 169 -20.42 -14.61 -3.04
C ASN A 169 -21.16 -13.28 -3.27
N LYS A 170 -22.30 -13.05 -2.62
CA LYS A 170 -22.95 -11.73 -2.58
C LYS A 170 -22.06 -10.68 -1.92
N GLU A 171 -21.39 -11.01 -0.82
CA GLU A 171 -20.47 -10.08 -0.16
C GLU A 171 -19.27 -9.75 -1.04
N PHE A 172 -18.60 -10.76 -1.61
CA PHE A 172 -17.50 -10.52 -2.55
C PHE A 172 -17.92 -9.74 -3.78
N LYS A 173 -19.13 -10.00 -4.31
CA LYS A 173 -19.70 -9.22 -5.41
C LYS A 173 -19.82 -7.74 -5.03
N GLU A 174 -20.41 -7.42 -3.90
CA GLU A 174 -20.59 -6.03 -3.43
C GLU A 174 -19.24 -5.35 -3.16
N GLN A 175 -18.28 -6.08 -2.62
CA GLN A 175 -16.91 -5.61 -2.39
C GLN A 175 -16.22 -5.31 -3.72
N PHE A 176 -16.25 -6.23 -4.69
CA PHE A 176 -15.68 -6.01 -6.02
C PHE A 176 -16.33 -4.82 -6.72
N GLU A 177 -17.65 -4.71 -6.72
CA GLU A 177 -18.35 -3.58 -7.33
C GLU A 177 -17.98 -2.24 -6.66
N SER A 178 -17.78 -2.22 -5.34
CA SER A 178 -17.36 -1.01 -4.63
C SER A 178 -15.92 -0.63 -4.96
N ILE A 179 -15.00 -1.60 -5.00
CA ILE A 179 -13.61 -1.36 -5.40
C ILE A 179 -13.53 -0.86 -6.84
N GLU A 180 -14.26 -1.50 -7.76
CA GLU A 180 -14.30 -1.15 -9.18
C GLU A 180 -14.87 0.27 -9.39
N LYS A 181 -15.92 0.66 -8.65
CA LYS A 181 -16.43 2.04 -8.68
C LYS A 181 -15.38 3.06 -8.23
N ILE A 182 -14.57 2.73 -7.22
CA ILE A 182 -13.49 3.61 -6.74
C ILE A 182 -12.42 3.76 -7.84
N THR A 183 -11.97 2.65 -8.43
CA THR A 183 -10.90 2.67 -9.44
C THR A 183 -11.34 3.28 -10.77
N GLU A 184 -12.60 3.10 -11.18
CA GLU A 184 -13.21 3.75 -12.36
C GLU A 184 -13.23 5.28 -12.26
N LYS A 185 -13.26 5.84 -11.04
CA LYS A 185 -13.14 7.28 -10.79
C LYS A 185 -11.69 7.79 -10.82
N GLY A 186 -10.74 6.91 -11.12
CA GLY A 186 -9.31 7.22 -11.18
C GLY A 186 -8.64 7.34 -9.82
N VAL A 187 -9.30 6.91 -8.73
CA VAL A 187 -8.70 6.86 -7.39
C VAL A 187 -7.85 5.59 -7.29
N PRO A 188 -6.52 5.69 -7.12
CA PRO A 188 -5.66 4.51 -6.97
C PRO A 188 -6.06 3.69 -5.74
N PHE A 189 -6.22 2.39 -5.94
CA PHE A 189 -6.60 1.44 -4.89
C PHE A 189 -5.48 0.42 -4.70
N TYR A 190 -4.89 0.36 -3.51
CA TYR A 190 -3.80 -0.56 -3.17
C TYR A 190 -4.33 -1.67 -2.29
N VAL A 191 -4.07 -2.92 -2.67
CA VAL A 191 -4.50 -4.11 -1.95
C VAL A 191 -3.28 -4.97 -1.59
N ALA A 192 -3.22 -5.42 -0.34
CA ALA A 192 -2.21 -6.36 0.11
C ALA A 192 -2.34 -7.70 -0.63
N ALA A 193 -1.24 -8.27 -1.13
CA ALA A 193 -1.29 -9.53 -1.88
C ALA A 193 -1.67 -10.75 -1.02
N GLY A 194 -1.46 -10.68 0.30
CA GLY A 194 -1.72 -11.75 1.27
C GLY A 194 -0.43 -12.29 1.91
N ASN A 195 -0.54 -12.73 3.17
CA ASN A 195 0.61 -13.17 3.99
C ASN A 195 0.77 -14.68 4.12
N SER A 196 0.00 -15.43 3.33
CA SER A 196 -0.15 -16.87 3.50
C SER A 196 0.73 -17.69 2.54
N GLY A 197 1.79 -17.08 2.02
CA GLY A 197 2.80 -17.72 1.18
C GLY A 197 2.42 -17.85 -0.30
N ASN A 198 3.34 -18.44 -1.06
CA ASN A 198 3.35 -18.37 -2.53
C ASN A 198 2.19 -19.08 -3.26
N ASN A 199 1.49 -20.01 -2.61
CA ASN A 199 0.41 -20.81 -3.20
C ASN A 199 -0.99 -20.23 -2.92
N GLN A 200 -1.07 -18.99 -2.45
CA GLN A 200 -2.33 -18.33 -2.11
C GLN A 200 -2.53 -17.05 -2.92
N VAL A 201 -3.77 -16.60 -2.96
CA VAL A 201 -4.19 -15.32 -3.51
C VAL A 201 -5.13 -14.64 -2.53
N ASN A 202 -4.99 -13.33 -2.36
CA ASN A 202 -6.02 -12.53 -1.71
C ASN A 202 -7.18 -12.31 -2.70
N LEU A 203 -8.39 -12.79 -2.39
CA LEU A 203 -9.55 -12.73 -3.29
C LEU A 203 -9.91 -11.30 -3.73
N TYR A 204 -9.61 -10.28 -2.91
CA TYR A 204 -9.77 -8.87 -3.29
C TYR A 204 -8.94 -8.45 -4.51
N SER A 205 -7.87 -9.19 -4.82
CA SER A 205 -7.01 -8.98 -6.00
C SER A 205 -7.76 -9.19 -7.32
N PHE A 206 -8.91 -9.87 -7.31
CA PHE A 206 -9.69 -10.07 -8.52
C PHE A 206 -10.46 -8.81 -8.97
N ALA A 207 -10.66 -7.81 -8.10
CA ALA A 207 -11.33 -6.57 -8.50
C ALA A 207 -10.53 -5.81 -9.56
N LYS A 208 -11.21 -5.10 -10.48
CA LYS A 208 -10.51 -4.36 -11.54
C LYS A 208 -9.85 -3.07 -11.03
N GLY A 209 -8.72 -2.74 -11.65
CA GLY A 209 -8.02 -1.46 -11.45
C GLY A 209 -7.19 -1.36 -10.17
N VAL A 210 -7.07 -2.44 -9.39
CA VAL A 210 -6.28 -2.46 -8.15
C VAL A 210 -4.78 -2.62 -8.41
N LYS A 211 -3.97 -2.05 -7.51
CA LYS A 211 -2.53 -2.32 -7.38
C LYS A 211 -2.34 -3.39 -6.31
N ILE A 212 -1.91 -4.57 -6.72
CA ILE A 212 -1.75 -5.74 -5.84
C ILE A 212 -0.31 -5.79 -5.39
N VAL A 213 -0.09 -5.55 -4.10
CA VAL A 213 1.24 -5.28 -3.56
C VAL A 213 1.76 -6.48 -2.77
N GLY A 214 2.76 -7.15 -3.33
CA GLY A 214 3.56 -8.17 -2.64
C GLY A 214 4.62 -7.55 -1.75
N ALA A 215 5.22 -8.35 -0.87
CA ALA A 215 6.24 -7.90 0.07
C ALA A 215 7.64 -8.39 -0.34
N LEU A 216 8.62 -7.49 -0.26
CA LEU A 216 10.04 -7.78 -0.28
C LEU A 216 10.57 -7.94 1.16
N ASP A 217 11.66 -8.70 1.30
CA ASP A 217 12.40 -8.86 2.54
C ASP A 217 13.03 -7.54 3.04
N LYS A 218 13.60 -7.56 4.26
CA LYS A 218 14.25 -6.38 4.87
C LYS A 218 15.35 -5.74 4.03
N ASN A 219 15.93 -6.48 3.08
CA ASN A 219 17.02 -6.02 2.21
C ASN A 219 16.51 -5.51 0.86
N GLU A 220 15.20 -5.64 0.59
CA GLU A 220 14.55 -5.29 -0.69
C GLU A 220 15.11 -6.07 -1.89
N LYS A 221 15.76 -7.22 -1.64
CA LYS A 221 16.41 -8.02 -2.68
C LYS A 221 15.61 -9.23 -3.11
N ASN A 222 14.86 -9.82 -2.17
CA ASN A 222 14.08 -11.01 -2.42
C ASN A 222 12.61 -10.76 -2.08
N LYS A 223 11.73 -11.49 -2.75
CA LYS A 223 10.34 -11.61 -2.31
C LYS A 223 10.33 -12.27 -0.94
N ALA A 224 9.58 -11.72 0.00
CA ALA A 224 9.46 -12.28 1.33
C ALA A 224 8.73 -13.63 1.27
N GLU A 225 9.19 -14.63 2.05
CA GLU A 225 8.64 -15.99 2.02
C GLU A 225 7.14 -16.04 2.38
N TYR A 226 6.69 -15.12 3.25
CA TYR A 226 5.28 -14.99 3.64
C TYR A 226 4.42 -14.34 2.55
N SER A 227 5.01 -13.61 1.59
CA SER A 227 4.22 -12.91 0.57
C SER A 227 3.56 -13.90 -0.37
N ALA A 228 2.29 -13.66 -0.70
CA ALA A 228 1.70 -14.24 -1.89
C ALA A 228 2.56 -13.86 -3.11
N ASP A 229 2.93 -14.86 -3.92
CA ASP A 229 3.79 -14.73 -5.09
C ASP A 229 3.15 -15.46 -6.27
N ASN A 230 2.19 -14.81 -6.89
CA ASN A 230 1.45 -15.31 -8.04
C ASN A 230 1.33 -14.20 -9.10
N SER A 231 0.86 -14.57 -10.30
CA SER A 231 0.76 -13.68 -11.47
C SER A 231 -0.18 -12.49 -11.31
N MET A 232 -1.02 -12.45 -10.27
CA MET A 232 -1.86 -11.29 -9.97
C MET A 232 -1.04 -10.14 -9.35
N VAL A 233 0.06 -10.46 -8.65
CA VAL A 233 0.89 -9.45 -7.98
C VAL A 233 1.59 -8.58 -9.02
N ASN A 234 1.24 -7.29 -9.04
CA ASN A 234 1.71 -6.35 -10.06
C ASN A 234 2.65 -5.27 -9.49
N ARG A 235 2.94 -5.32 -8.19
CA ARG A 235 3.91 -4.45 -7.52
C ARG A 235 4.56 -5.16 -6.33
N TRP A 236 5.82 -4.83 -6.07
CA TRP A 236 6.60 -5.35 -4.95
C TRP A 236 7.24 -4.20 -4.20
N GLU A 237 7.09 -4.18 -2.87
CA GLU A 237 7.67 -3.17 -2.00
C GLU A 237 8.14 -3.80 -0.71
N LYS A 238 9.05 -3.12 0.02
CA LYS A 238 9.49 -3.56 1.35
C LYS A 238 8.30 -3.78 2.27
N GLY A 239 8.19 -4.99 2.82
CA GLY A 239 7.15 -5.35 3.78
C GLY A 239 7.69 -5.83 5.13
N ASP A 240 9.01 -5.91 5.29
CA ASP A 240 9.68 -6.33 6.53
C ASP A 240 10.54 -5.17 7.06
N TYR A 241 10.16 -4.66 8.22
CA TYR A 241 10.81 -3.51 8.86
C TYR A 241 11.14 -3.82 10.31
N PRO A 242 12.39 -3.56 10.74
CA PRO A 242 12.74 -3.65 12.14
C PRO A 242 12.01 -2.56 12.94
N ILE A 243 11.62 -2.89 14.16
CA ILE A 243 11.12 -1.92 15.14
C ILE A 243 12.33 -1.46 15.97
N ASN A 244 12.68 -0.18 15.86
CA ASN A 244 13.82 0.40 16.58
C ASN A 244 13.34 1.40 17.64
N LYS A 245 13.98 1.41 18.81
CA LYS A 245 13.76 2.47 19.81
C LYS A 245 14.32 3.80 19.28
N VAL A 246 13.55 4.86 19.43
CA VAL A 246 13.99 6.24 19.18
C VAL A 246 14.14 6.94 20.52
N LYS A 247 15.30 7.54 20.75
CA LYS A 247 15.63 8.25 22.00
C LYS A 247 15.89 9.73 21.72
N ASP A 248 15.57 10.58 22.69
CA ASP A 248 15.97 11.99 22.67
C ASP A 248 17.48 12.14 22.97
N ILE A 249 17.96 13.39 22.94
CA ILE A 249 19.36 13.74 23.23
C ILE A 249 19.81 13.38 24.66
N ASN A 250 18.86 13.22 25.58
CA ASN A 250 19.13 12.84 26.98
C ASN A 250 19.05 11.31 27.18
N GLY A 251 18.79 10.54 26.12
CA GLY A 251 18.65 9.10 26.16
C GLY A 251 17.27 8.59 26.60
N ASN A 252 16.28 9.46 26.74
CA ASN A 252 14.91 9.07 27.08
C ASN A 252 14.21 8.49 25.85
N LEU A 253 13.43 7.42 26.03
CA LEU A 253 12.63 6.82 24.96
C LEU A 253 11.53 7.80 24.53
N THR A 254 11.57 8.24 23.27
CA THR A 254 10.53 9.09 22.68
C THR A 254 9.47 8.28 21.92
N GLY A 255 9.85 7.11 21.43
CA GLY A 255 8.96 6.16 20.78
C GLY A 255 9.71 5.14 19.94
N TYR A 256 9.05 4.63 18.91
CA TYR A 256 9.53 3.53 18.07
C TYR A 256 9.49 3.95 16.60
N ASP A 257 10.60 3.71 15.91
CA ASP A 257 10.74 3.78 14.45
C ASP A 257 10.27 2.45 13.90
N ILE A 258 9.28 2.50 13.03
CA ILE A 258 8.72 1.33 12.39
C ILE A 258 8.94 1.32 10.89
N ASN A 259 9.36 2.42 10.28
CA ASN A 259 9.56 2.52 8.84
C ASN A 259 11.05 2.46 8.42
N GLY A 260 11.97 2.48 9.39
CA GLY A 260 13.42 2.46 9.21
C GLY A 260 14.07 3.83 8.95
N ASP A 261 13.41 4.95 9.23
CA ASP A 261 13.92 6.31 9.01
C ASP A 261 14.58 6.95 10.26
N ASN A 262 14.63 6.22 11.37
CA ASN A 262 15.14 6.64 12.68
C ASN A 262 14.35 7.79 13.35
N LYS A 263 13.11 8.05 12.93
CA LYS A 263 12.18 8.97 13.60
C LYS A 263 11.10 8.16 14.32
N SER A 264 10.50 8.77 15.35
CA SER A 264 9.44 8.11 16.10
C SER A 264 8.14 8.13 15.31
N ASP A 265 7.68 6.97 14.88
CA ASP A 265 6.39 6.77 14.22
C ASP A 265 5.28 6.48 15.24
N VAL A 266 5.60 5.66 16.25
CA VAL A 266 4.71 5.34 17.38
C VAL A 266 5.31 5.95 18.64
N LEU A 267 4.61 6.92 19.23
CA LEU A 267 5.08 7.59 20.44
C LEU A 267 5.12 6.63 21.64
N ALA A 268 6.13 6.74 22.50
CA ALA A 268 6.30 5.86 23.67
C ALA A 268 5.09 5.87 24.62
N LYS A 269 4.37 7.00 24.72
CA LYS A 269 3.15 7.11 25.53
C LYS A 269 1.97 6.28 25.01
N ASN A 270 2.04 5.82 23.77
CA ASN A 270 1.02 4.98 23.13
C ASN A 270 1.36 3.49 23.24
N THR A 271 2.51 3.13 23.82
CA THR A 271 2.90 1.76 24.09
C THR A 271 2.83 1.46 25.60
N SER A 272 2.84 0.19 25.95
CA SER A 272 2.83 -0.32 27.32
C SER A 272 4.01 0.20 28.15
N GLY A 273 5.11 0.56 27.48
CA GLY A 273 6.17 1.42 28.00
C GLY A 273 6.95 0.82 29.16
N LYS A 274 6.94 -0.50 29.31
CA LYS A 274 7.64 -1.17 30.40
C LYS A 274 9.12 -1.26 30.07
N GLN A 275 9.87 -0.24 30.50
CA GLN A 275 11.33 -0.32 30.59
C GLN A 275 11.74 -1.50 31.50
N LYS A 276 12.04 -2.67 30.93
CA LYS A 276 12.89 -3.64 31.61
C LYS A 276 14.35 -3.19 31.47
N SER A 277 14.99 -2.88 32.59
CA SER A 277 16.38 -2.43 32.61
C SER A 277 17.38 -3.59 32.63
N ILE A 278 18.47 -3.40 31.86
CA ILE A 278 19.88 -3.86 32.03
C ILE A 278 20.38 -5.08 31.23
N PHE A 279 19.54 -5.99 30.72
CA PHE A 279 20.03 -7.05 29.80
C PHE A 279 19.13 -7.16 28.56
N ASP A 280 19.33 -6.23 27.63
CA ASP A 280 18.58 -6.12 26.36
C ASP A 280 19.19 -7.08 25.33
N SER A 281 18.83 -8.37 25.40
CA SER A 281 19.25 -9.41 24.45
C SER A 281 18.10 -9.94 23.59
N GLY A 282 16.96 -9.23 23.54
CA GLY A 282 15.83 -9.59 22.70
C GLY A 282 16.19 -9.44 21.23
N SER A 283 15.83 -10.44 20.41
CA SER A 283 15.87 -10.29 18.95
C SER A 283 15.09 -9.04 18.55
N PRO A 284 15.56 -8.23 17.58
CA PRO A 284 14.81 -7.08 17.12
C PRO A 284 13.44 -7.56 16.62
N ASN A 285 12.37 -7.07 17.24
CA ASN A 285 11.02 -7.28 16.71
C ASN A 285 10.97 -6.65 15.30
N SER A 286 10.33 -7.33 14.36
CA SER A 286 10.04 -6.76 13.05
C SER A 286 8.54 -6.79 12.79
N MET A 287 8.06 -5.75 12.12
CA MET A 287 6.76 -5.79 11.48
C MET A 287 6.96 -6.30 10.07
N ASN A 288 6.31 -7.43 9.80
CA ASN A 288 6.35 -8.09 8.51
C ASN A 288 4.93 -8.28 7.97
N GLY A 289 4.79 -8.20 6.65
CA GLY A 289 3.53 -8.44 5.97
C GLY A 289 3.31 -7.58 4.72
N THR A 290 2.51 -8.09 3.80
CA THR A 290 1.98 -7.35 2.64
C THR A 290 1.11 -6.17 3.06
N SER A 291 0.57 -6.19 4.27
CA SER A 291 -0.09 -5.05 4.92
C SER A 291 0.82 -3.84 5.11
N PHE A 292 2.14 -4.04 5.19
CA PHE A 292 3.16 -2.99 5.32
C PHE A 292 3.86 -2.66 3.99
N SER A 293 3.83 -3.57 3.01
CA SER A 293 4.28 -3.24 1.65
C SER A 293 3.27 -2.37 0.89
N THR A 294 1.98 -2.53 1.17
CA THR A 294 0.89 -1.70 0.62
C THR A 294 1.06 -0.20 0.93
N PRO A 295 1.25 0.24 2.19
CA PRO A 295 1.50 1.63 2.51
C PRO A 295 2.87 2.13 2.00
N ALA A 296 3.87 1.25 1.84
CA ALA A 296 5.13 1.62 1.19
C ALA A 296 4.94 1.96 -0.31
N ALA A 297 4.14 1.16 -1.03
CA ALA A 297 3.75 1.44 -2.42
C ALA A 297 3.01 2.78 -2.54
N LEU A 298 2.00 2.96 -1.68
CA LEU A 298 1.22 4.18 -1.61
C LEU A 298 2.12 5.39 -1.32
N GLY A 299 2.99 5.28 -0.31
CA GLY A 299 3.92 6.33 0.10
C GLY A 299 4.82 6.83 -1.02
N LYS A 300 5.40 5.92 -1.81
CA LYS A 300 6.21 6.28 -3.00
C LYS A 300 5.40 7.08 -4.01
N ASP A 301 4.16 6.67 -4.29
CA ASP A 301 3.29 7.35 -5.25
C ASP A 301 2.81 8.72 -4.71
N LEU A 302 2.55 8.82 -3.41
CA LEU A 302 2.21 10.09 -2.76
C LEU A 302 3.37 11.07 -2.80
N ARG A 303 4.59 10.66 -2.48
CA ARG A 303 5.78 11.53 -2.58
C ARG A 303 6.00 12.00 -4.02
N ALA A 304 5.86 11.11 -5.00
CA ALA A 304 5.98 11.47 -6.41
C ALA A 304 4.94 12.53 -6.83
N LYS A 305 3.68 12.40 -6.37
CA LYS A 305 2.58 13.31 -6.75
C LYS A 305 2.56 14.62 -5.96
N PHE A 306 2.79 14.55 -4.65
CA PHE A 306 2.58 15.67 -3.71
C PHE A 306 3.89 16.36 -3.26
N GLY A 307 5.05 15.73 -3.50
CA GLY A 307 6.36 16.32 -3.20
C GLY A 307 6.48 16.75 -1.73
N ASN A 308 6.87 18.01 -1.52
CA ASN A 308 7.16 18.57 -0.19
C ASN A 308 6.00 18.45 0.82
N VAL A 309 4.76 18.31 0.38
CA VAL A 309 3.60 18.11 1.27
C VAL A 309 3.72 16.79 2.05
N CYS A 310 4.39 15.79 1.50
CA CYS A 310 4.66 14.53 2.20
C CYS A 310 5.84 14.61 3.18
N GLY A 311 6.56 15.74 3.24
CA GLY A 311 7.81 15.86 3.97
C GLY A 311 8.99 15.23 3.24
N GLN A 312 10.21 15.59 3.66
CA GLN A 312 11.45 14.89 3.34
C GLN A 312 11.88 14.01 4.52
#